data_AF-A0A948RZS4-F1
#
_entry.id   AF-A0A948RZS4-F1
#
_cell.length_a   1.000
_cell.length_b   1.000
_cell.length_c   1.000
_cell.angle_alpha   90.00
_cell.angle_beta   90.00
_cell.angle_gamma   90.00
#
_symmetry.space_group_name_H-M   'P 1'
#
loop_
_entity.id
_entity.type
_entity.pdbx_description
1 polymer ?
#
loop_
_entity_poly.entity_id
_entity_poly.type
_entity_poly.pdbx_seq_one_letter_code
_entity_poly.pdbx_strand_id
1 'polypeptide(L)'
;MRHSFVSKLLLSASAVVILTGTPVVAQHTLDGCIFYDNLPVNGEVGGCATFDAATLISTFLYNDEAVINPLTGAAYNDPYNTPGILPDFMPPAGSIALGAFDDIASPILWQRECEIECAGTPPWMQIEPVCFRGAMAPVSLDPIHGGDWTEGWTYYNYDGADRTDLSAAPPDTLRGSYYTPVTIGPDKAWWLDGKVLIEPGSSITILPGTVIRGVPFSVGTLVIKRGAQIFAEGTAEEPIIITSGFEPGLMENGDIGGLVVTGRAISNCADCWAGDSCLVEGFIPQLEDVFYCGDNDCDNSGVIKYLRVEYSGEEIEPNNELNCIVFAGVGYGTEVDYIEAFRGSDDLVEWFGGCVYVKHIFAAGGWDDGIDWQMGWRGGVQFAIVQQWADESSERGIEADNNEDGYDRPCRSNPILANLTLVRSTHDGNAGSGIKLRRGTDAQIYNSIVMGWSSKGLDIDNDATCARGFNPQGPAINCQDASNVDEIVASSQLKVDTFPSPITNNASFAFSLQKASHTALSIFDPAGRQIASLINESLNAGQHSVTWNLPRHAAAGTYFYSLTSGGETKTGRLIAVR
;
A
#
# COMPACT_ATOMS: atom_id res chain seq x y z
N MET A 1 -39.16 -60.61 -26.49
CA MET A 1 -38.98 -59.92 -25.19
C MET A 1 -38.51 -58.50 -25.47
N ARG A 2 -39.27 -57.50 -24.98
CA ARG A 2 -38.99 -56.05 -24.89
C ARG A 2 -38.86 -55.30 -26.24
N HIS A 3 -39.95 -54.72 -26.75
CA HIS A 3 -40.50 -53.37 -26.48
C HIS A 3 -39.57 -52.20 -26.78
N SER A 4 -39.90 -51.50 -27.87
CA SER A 4 -39.51 -50.13 -28.18
C SER A 4 -40.10 -49.15 -27.17
N PHE A 5 -39.34 -48.12 -26.78
CA PHE A 5 -39.88 -46.92 -26.15
C PHE A 5 -39.33 -45.68 -26.86
N VAL A 6 -40.26 -44.89 -27.38
CA VAL A 6 -40.04 -43.52 -27.83
C VAL A 6 -40.90 -42.62 -26.93
N SER A 7 -40.30 -41.49 -26.57
CA SER A 7 -40.90 -40.19 -26.19
C SER A 7 -41.02 -39.80 -24.71
N LYS A 8 -40.63 -38.53 -24.52
CA LYS A 8 -40.99 -37.53 -23.49
C LYS A 8 -40.26 -37.57 -22.13
N LEU A 9 -39.36 -36.61 -21.96
CA LEU A 9 -38.97 -35.98 -20.68
C LEU A 9 -39.20 -34.47 -20.93
N LEU A 10 -40.26 -33.77 -20.47
CA LEU A 10 -40.71 -33.44 -19.11
C LEU A 10 -39.59 -32.90 -18.21
N LEU A 11 -39.62 -31.56 -18.06
CA LEU A 11 -38.93 -30.78 -17.04
C LEU A 11 -39.32 -31.26 -15.62
N SER A 12 -38.31 -31.55 -14.80
CA SER A 12 -38.38 -31.37 -13.34
C SER A 12 -36.97 -31.41 -12.73
N ALA A 13 -36.61 -30.31 -12.08
CA ALA A 13 -35.80 -30.16 -10.87
C ALA A 13 -34.55 -31.03 -10.60
N SER A 14 -33.51 -30.31 -10.17
CA SER A 14 -32.41 -30.74 -9.29
C SER A 14 -31.29 -31.58 -9.91
N ALA A 15 -30.24 -30.89 -10.36
CA ALA A 15 -28.89 -31.44 -10.37
C ALA A 15 -27.98 -30.45 -9.64
N VAL A 16 -27.77 -30.69 -8.35
CA VAL A 16 -26.60 -30.21 -7.62
C VAL A 16 -25.40 -30.93 -8.22
N VAL A 17 -24.50 -30.19 -8.85
CA VAL A 17 -23.17 -30.72 -9.20
C VAL A 17 -22.26 -30.38 -8.03
N ILE A 18 -22.04 -31.35 -7.15
CA ILE A 18 -20.90 -31.34 -6.23
C ILE A 18 -19.71 -31.77 -7.09
N LEU A 19 -18.82 -30.82 -7.43
CA LEU A 19 -17.48 -31.15 -7.94
C LEU A 19 -16.54 -31.29 -6.74
N THR A 20 -16.27 -32.55 -6.38
CA THR A 20 -15.18 -32.93 -5.48
C THR A 20 -13.85 -32.85 -6.24
N GLY A 21 -13.00 -31.89 -5.87
CA GLY A 21 -11.55 -31.94 -6.01
C GLY A 21 -10.92 -31.16 -7.18
N THR A 22 -10.40 -29.96 -6.90
CA THR A 22 -9.11 -29.42 -7.41
C THR A 22 -8.69 -28.18 -6.61
N PRO A 23 -7.38 -27.95 -6.35
CA PRO A 23 -6.86 -26.84 -5.51
C PRO A 23 -7.08 -25.46 -6.14
N VAL A 24 -7.14 -24.45 -5.26
CA VAL A 24 -7.51 -23.04 -5.51
C VAL A 24 -6.54 -22.33 -6.45
N VAL A 25 -7.08 -21.54 -7.36
CA VAL A 25 -6.36 -20.91 -8.47
C VAL A 25 -6.13 -19.41 -8.20
N ALA A 26 -4.93 -18.88 -8.49
CA ALA A 26 -4.55 -17.47 -8.29
C ALA A 26 -4.18 -16.76 -9.60
N GLN A 27 -4.83 -15.60 -9.82
CA GLN A 27 -4.68 -14.69 -10.96
C GLN A 27 -5.38 -13.35 -10.72
N HIS A 28 -5.11 -12.36 -11.59
CA HIS A 28 -5.89 -11.13 -11.69
C HIS A 28 -7.37 -11.43 -11.93
N THR A 29 -8.22 -11.10 -10.96
CA THR A 29 -9.68 -11.20 -11.12
C THR A 29 -10.26 -9.81 -10.92
N LEU A 30 -10.75 -9.24 -12.01
CA LEU A 30 -11.61 -8.06 -11.94
C LEU A 30 -13.01 -8.55 -12.26
N ASP A 31 -14.00 -8.15 -11.49
CA ASP A 31 -15.39 -8.34 -11.89
C ASP A 31 -15.76 -7.26 -12.92
N GLY A 32 -16.69 -7.59 -13.83
CA GLY A 32 -17.32 -6.70 -14.83
C GLY A 32 -18.08 -5.50 -14.24
N CYS A 33 -17.82 -5.14 -12.99
CA CYS A 33 -18.53 -4.15 -12.20
C CYS A 33 -17.63 -2.97 -11.80
N ILE A 34 -16.41 -2.86 -12.35
CA ILE A 34 -15.60 -1.66 -12.19
C ILE A 34 -16.14 -0.57 -13.12
N PHE A 35 -16.65 0.51 -12.52
CA PHE A 35 -17.10 1.69 -13.25
C PHE A 35 -15.94 2.65 -13.49
N TYR A 36 -15.84 3.13 -14.73
CA TYR A 36 -14.88 4.15 -15.13
C TYR A 36 -15.60 5.26 -15.90
N ASP A 37 -15.48 6.50 -15.41
CA ASP A 37 -16.00 7.69 -16.10
C ASP A 37 -14.85 8.37 -16.86
N ASN A 38 -14.93 8.31 -18.18
CA ASN A 38 -14.07 9.06 -19.07
C ASN A 38 -14.70 10.42 -19.32
N LEU A 39 -14.12 11.46 -18.74
CA LEU A 39 -14.23 12.77 -19.36
C LEU A 39 -13.70 12.69 -20.80
N PRO A 40 -14.09 13.60 -21.73
CA PRO A 40 -14.11 13.34 -23.17
C PRO A 40 -12.73 13.14 -23.86
N VAL A 41 -11.66 12.92 -23.10
CA VAL A 41 -10.28 12.84 -23.56
C VAL A 41 -9.52 11.77 -22.74
N ASN A 42 -9.30 10.59 -23.35
CA ASN A 42 -8.11 9.73 -23.19
C ASN A 42 -7.91 8.76 -22.00
N GLY A 43 -8.89 8.38 -21.20
CA GLY A 43 -8.67 7.28 -20.25
C GLY A 43 -8.67 5.90 -20.92
N GLU A 44 -7.49 5.28 -21.03
CA GLU A 44 -7.30 3.94 -21.62
C GLU A 44 -6.96 2.89 -20.54
N VAL A 45 -7.25 1.61 -20.81
CA VAL A 45 -6.58 0.50 -20.11
C VAL A 45 -5.22 0.29 -20.77
N GLY A 46 -4.14 0.43 -20.02
CA GLY A 46 -2.77 0.43 -20.55
C GLY A 46 -1.86 -0.69 -20.02
N GLY A 47 -0.67 -0.79 -20.62
CA GLY A 47 0.51 -1.43 -20.00
C GLY A 47 0.92 -2.83 -20.53
N CYS A 48 -0.01 -3.68 -20.99
CA CYS A 48 0.35 -4.96 -21.63
C CYS A 48 -0.06 -5.03 -23.11
N ALA A 49 0.87 -5.41 -23.99
CA ALA A 49 0.66 -5.48 -25.44
C ALA A 49 -0.22 -6.65 -25.93
N THR A 50 -0.72 -7.50 -25.04
CA THR A 50 -1.32 -8.81 -25.35
C THR A 50 -2.81 -8.93 -25.06
N PHE A 51 -3.45 -7.91 -24.50
CA PHE A 51 -4.88 -8.00 -24.22
C PHE A 51 -5.72 -7.79 -25.48
N ASP A 52 -6.61 -8.73 -25.77
CA ASP A 52 -7.71 -8.50 -26.70
C ASP A 52 -8.64 -7.47 -26.05
N ALA A 53 -8.75 -6.29 -26.67
CA ALA A 53 -9.61 -5.20 -26.22
C ALA A 53 -11.04 -5.69 -25.90
N ALA A 54 -11.57 -6.69 -26.62
CA ALA A 54 -12.90 -7.22 -26.38
C ALA A 54 -13.07 -7.95 -25.03
N THR A 55 -12.00 -8.54 -24.49
CA THR A 55 -12.03 -9.27 -23.20
C THR A 55 -11.81 -8.33 -22.02
N LEU A 56 -11.09 -7.22 -22.22
CA LEU A 56 -10.93 -6.15 -21.23
C LEU A 56 -12.20 -5.30 -21.07
N ILE A 57 -12.86 -4.97 -22.19
CA ILE A 57 -14.09 -4.16 -22.22
C ILE A 57 -15.28 -4.85 -21.53
N SER A 58 -15.29 -6.19 -21.42
CA SER A 58 -16.32 -6.89 -20.64
C SER A 58 -16.11 -6.82 -19.13
N THR A 59 -14.90 -6.50 -18.69
CA THR A 59 -14.49 -6.51 -17.27
C THR A 59 -14.41 -5.10 -16.69
N PHE A 60 -14.06 -4.12 -17.51
CA PHE A 60 -14.26 -2.70 -17.25
C PHE A 60 -15.45 -2.24 -18.10
N LEU A 61 -16.61 -2.00 -17.49
CA LEU A 61 -17.75 -1.48 -18.24
C LEU A 61 -17.46 -0.03 -18.64
N TYR A 62 -17.05 0.15 -19.90
CA TYR A 62 -16.97 1.43 -20.58
C TYR A 62 -18.40 1.95 -20.81
N ASN A 63 -18.85 2.93 -20.04
CA ASN A 63 -20.18 3.50 -20.21
C ASN A 63 -20.13 4.68 -21.19
N ASP A 64 -20.36 4.40 -22.47
CA ASP A 64 -20.66 5.40 -23.50
C ASP A 64 -22.18 5.71 -23.58
N GLU A 65 -23.01 4.99 -22.82
CA GLU A 65 -24.46 5.19 -22.77
C GLU A 65 -24.94 5.58 -21.37
N ALA A 66 -25.91 6.48 -21.34
CA ALA A 66 -26.53 7.17 -20.20
C ALA A 66 -27.22 6.27 -19.15
N VAL A 67 -26.52 5.26 -18.61
CA VAL A 67 -26.81 4.72 -17.29
C VAL A 67 -26.36 5.80 -16.32
N ILE A 68 -27.35 6.44 -15.69
CA ILE A 68 -27.19 7.49 -14.67
C ILE A 68 -25.95 7.16 -13.83
N ASN A 69 -24.87 7.94 -14.01
CA ASN A 69 -23.72 7.86 -13.13
C ASN A 69 -24.31 7.95 -11.71
N PRO A 70 -24.02 6.99 -10.82
CA PRO A 70 -24.61 6.97 -9.49
C PRO A 70 -24.16 8.18 -8.66
N LEU A 71 -23.52 9.20 -9.21
CA LEU A 71 -23.23 10.48 -8.57
C LEU A 71 -23.81 11.68 -9.36
N THR A 72 -24.53 11.45 -10.48
CA THR A 72 -24.96 12.51 -11.41
C THR A 72 -26.46 12.74 -11.49
N GLY A 73 -27.17 12.54 -10.38
CA GLY A 73 -28.52 13.07 -10.22
C GLY A 73 -28.54 14.61 -10.24
N ALA A 74 -28.52 15.22 -11.43
CA ALA A 74 -28.82 16.62 -11.71
C ALA A 74 -28.15 17.69 -10.80
N ALA A 75 -26.90 17.50 -10.39
CA ALA A 75 -26.07 18.56 -9.80
C ALA A 75 -24.57 18.21 -9.76
N TYR A 76 -24.01 17.62 -10.84
CA TYR A 76 -22.55 17.58 -11.00
C TYR A 76 -22.04 18.99 -11.37
N ASN A 77 -22.19 19.94 -10.43
CA ASN A 77 -21.39 21.15 -10.42
C ASN A 77 -20.02 20.72 -9.92
N ASP A 78 -19.16 20.32 -10.86
CA ASP A 78 -17.70 20.24 -10.73
C ASP A 78 -17.15 20.68 -9.35
N PRO A 79 -17.15 19.78 -8.34
CA PRO A 79 -16.52 20.05 -7.07
C PRO A 79 -15.02 19.71 -7.11
N TYR A 80 -14.48 19.33 -8.29
CA TYR A 80 -13.09 18.89 -8.51
C TYR A 80 -12.05 19.99 -8.22
N ASN A 81 -12.43 21.15 -7.68
CA ASN A 81 -11.51 22.26 -7.43
C ASN A 81 -11.72 22.96 -6.08
N THR A 82 -12.49 22.37 -5.16
CA THR A 82 -12.68 22.96 -3.83
C THR A 82 -12.00 22.09 -2.78
N PRO A 83 -10.77 22.44 -2.35
CA PRO A 83 -10.13 21.78 -1.21
C PRO A 83 -11.08 21.77 0.00
N GLY A 84 -11.16 20.64 0.69
CA GLY A 84 -11.96 20.52 1.91
C GLY A 84 -13.46 20.23 1.72
N ILE A 85 -13.90 19.82 0.53
CA ILE A 85 -15.25 19.28 0.31
C ILE A 85 -15.14 17.86 -0.23
N LEU A 86 -15.69 16.88 0.49
CA LEU A 86 -15.86 15.55 -0.08
C LEU A 86 -16.94 15.59 -1.15
N PRO A 87 -16.73 14.96 -2.32
CA PRO A 87 -17.82 14.68 -3.24
C PRO A 87 -18.93 13.94 -2.49
N ASP A 88 -20.19 14.25 -2.83
CA ASP A 88 -21.28 13.36 -2.44
C ASP A 88 -21.07 12.04 -3.17
N PHE A 89 -20.60 11.04 -2.44
CA PHE A 89 -20.35 9.68 -2.93
C PHE A 89 -21.61 8.82 -2.91
N MET A 90 -22.74 9.37 -2.46
CA MET A 90 -23.99 8.63 -2.35
C MET A 90 -24.69 8.46 -3.69
N PRO A 91 -25.28 7.28 -3.94
CA PRO A 91 -26.14 7.09 -5.08
C PRO A 91 -27.41 7.97 -5.00
N PRO A 92 -27.83 8.66 -6.08
CA PRO A 92 -28.93 9.62 -6.03
C PRO A 92 -30.21 8.96 -5.51
N ALA A 93 -31.02 9.74 -4.79
CA ALA A 93 -32.28 9.29 -4.23
C ALA A 93 -33.19 8.68 -5.32
N GLY A 94 -33.48 7.37 -5.22
CA GLY A 94 -34.28 6.62 -6.20
C GLY A 94 -33.49 5.79 -7.20
N SER A 95 -32.15 5.77 -7.09
CA SER A 95 -31.32 4.75 -7.72
C SER A 95 -31.78 3.36 -7.26
N ILE A 96 -32.07 2.49 -8.23
CA ILE A 96 -32.41 1.10 -7.95
C ILE A 96 -31.09 0.41 -7.63
N ALA A 97 -30.99 -0.29 -6.49
CA ALA A 97 -29.89 -1.23 -6.27
C ALA A 97 -29.76 -2.06 -7.56
N LEU A 98 -28.61 -2.00 -8.22
CA LEU A 98 -28.37 -2.83 -9.40
C LEU A 98 -28.74 -4.25 -8.98
N GLY A 99 -29.69 -4.86 -9.68
CA GLY A 99 -30.36 -6.07 -9.21
C GLY A 99 -29.34 -7.04 -8.65
N ALA A 100 -29.60 -7.56 -7.44
CA ALA A 100 -28.72 -8.54 -6.81
C ALA A 100 -28.31 -9.56 -7.88
N PHE A 101 -27.01 -9.67 -8.13
CA PHE A 101 -26.53 -10.65 -9.09
C PHE A 101 -26.91 -12.02 -8.54
N ASP A 102 -27.88 -12.66 -9.17
CA ASP A 102 -28.29 -14.05 -8.92
C ASP A 102 -27.13 -15.05 -9.14
N ASP A 103 -25.99 -14.59 -9.67
CA ASP A 103 -24.76 -15.37 -9.86
C ASP A 103 -23.73 -15.26 -8.70
N ILE A 104 -23.94 -14.37 -7.71
CA ILE A 104 -23.20 -14.44 -6.42
C ILE A 104 -24.07 -15.19 -5.40
N ALA A 105 -24.58 -16.36 -5.79
CA ALA A 105 -25.36 -17.23 -4.91
C ALA A 105 -24.51 -17.93 -3.84
N SER A 106 -23.19 -17.65 -3.79
CA SER A 106 -22.28 -18.13 -2.77
C SER A 106 -21.48 -16.94 -2.24
N PRO A 107 -21.38 -16.73 -0.91
CA PRO A 107 -20.42 -15.78 -0.37
C PRO A 107 -19.05 -16.09 -1.01
N ILE A 108 -18.33 -15.07 -1.46
CA ILE A 108 -16.90 -15.20 -1.72
C ILE A 108 -16.30 -15.51 -0.36
N LEU A 109 -16.24 -16.80 -0.02
CA LEU A 109 -15.56 -17.24 1.17
C LEU A 109 -14.11 -16.83 0.97
N TRP A 110 -13.54 -16.13 1.96
CA TRP A 110 -12.10 -16.09 2.19
C TRP A 110 -11.62 -17.53 2.44
N GLN A 111 -11.62 -18.36 1.39
CA GLN A 111 -10.98 -19.66 1.35
C GLN A 111 -9.67 -19.48 0.60
N ARG A 112 -8.77 -18.69 1.19
CA ARG A 112 -7.36 -19.02 1.07
C ARG A 112 -7.06 -19.93 2.24
N GLU A 113 -6.67 -21.15 1.93
CA GLU A 113 -5.69 -21.84 2.76
C GLU A 113 -4.43 -20.97 2.72
N CYS A 114 -4.35 -19.93 3.56
CA CYS A 114 -3.05 -19.63 4.16
C CYS A 114 -2.58 -20.97 4.71
N GLU A 115 -1.39 -21.42 4.34
CA GLU A 115 -0.91 -22.77 4.68
C GLU A 115 -0.79 -23.03 6.19
N ILE A 116 -1.12 -22.01 6.99
CA ILE A 116 -1.32 -22.07 8.43
C ILE A 116 -2.81 -21.77 8.68
N GLU A 117 -3.59 -22.84 8.88
CA GLU A 117 -4.94 -22.74 9.44
C GLU A 117 -4.83 -22.09 10.83
N CYS A 118 -5.07 -20.78 10.94
CA CYS A 118 -5.60 -20.27 12.18
C CYS A 118 -6.92 -20.95 12.48
N ALA A 119 -7.34 -20.94 13.74
CA ALA A 119 -8.63 -21.45 14.16
C ALA A 119 -9.79 -20.64 13.53
N GLY A 120 -10.13 -20.93 12.27
CA GLY A 120 -11.14 -20.25 11.45
C GLY A 120 -10.71 -18.88 10.91
N THR A 121 -11.34 -18.47 9.81
CA THR A 121 -11.29 -17.07 9.33
C THR A 121 -12.01 -16.18 10.36
N PRO A 122 -11.35 -15.18 10.95
CA PRO A 122 -12.01 -14.29 11.91
C PRO A 122 -13.25 -13.63 11.29
N PRO A 123 -14.33 -13.37 12.06
CA PRO A 123 -15.56 -12.81 11.51
C PRO A 123 -15.37 -11.48 10.77
N TRP A 124 -14.46 -10.61 11.24
CA TRP A 124 -14.16 -9.31 10.64
C TRP A 124 -13.44 -9.39 9.28
N MET A 125 -12.80 -10.53 8.97
CA MET A 125 -12.15 -10.78 7.68
C MET A 125 -13.14 -11.23 6.59
N GLN A 126 -14.40 -11.49 6.95
CA GLN A 126 -15.39 -11.89 5.95
C GLN A 126 -15.76 -10.70 5.07
N ILE A 127 -15.58 -10.87 3.76
CA ILE A 127 -16.13 -9.94 2.76
C ILE A 127 -17.64 -10.04 2.86
N GLU A 128 -18.27 -8.91 3.16
CA GLU A 128 -19.71 -8.80 3.24
C GLU A 128 -20.28 -8.69 1.83
N PRO A 129 -21.14 -9.62 1.40
CA PRO A 129 -21.81 -9.48 0.11
C PRO A 129 -22.76 -8.28 0.16
N VAL A 130 -22.54 -7.31 -0.72
CA VAL A 130 -23.42 -6.13 -0.86
C VAL A 130 -24.02 -6.04 -2.25
N CYS A 131 -25.19 -5.39 -2.34
CA CYS A 131 -25.92 -5.18 -3.59
C CYS A 131 -25.71 -3.78 -4.19
N PHE A 132 -24.65 -3.09 -3.79
CA PHE A 132 -24.25 -1.80 -4.32
C PHE A 132 -22.77 -1.83 -4.73
N ARG A 133 -22.37 -0.86 -5.55
CA ARG A 133 -20.99 -0.67 -6.01
C ARG A 133 -20.37 0.54 -5.32
N GLY A 134 -19.05 0.52 -5.22
CA GLY A 134 -18.31 1.52 -4.46
C GLY A 134 -18.35 1.25 -2.97
N ALA A 135 -17.73 2.17 -2.22
CA ALA A 135 -17.57 2.08 -0.78
C ALA A 135 -18.81 2.52 0.01
N MET A 136 -19.76 3.24 -0.60
CA MET A 136 -20.93 3.78 0.09
C MET A 136 -22.23 3.06 -0.28
N ALA A 137 -23.03 2.75 0.74
CA ALA A 137 -24.34 2.17 0.56
C ALA A 137 -25.36 3.25 0.18
N PRO A 138 -26.39 2.92 -0.62
CA PRO A 138 -27.58 3.77 -0.69
C PRO A 138 -28.17 3.98 0.71
N VAL A 139 -28.65 5.19 1.01
CA VAL A 139 -29.32 5.56 2.28
C VAL A 139 -30.36 4.53 2.74
N SER A 140 -31.07 3.92 1.79
CA SER A 140 -32.10 2.91 2.08
C SER A 140 -31.56 1.59 2.63
N LEU A 141 -30.27 1.31 2.44
CA LEU A 141 -29.58 0.08 2.85
C LEU A 141 -28.65 0.30 4.05
N ASP A 142 -28.24 1.54 4.31
CA ASP A 142 -27.55 1.92 5.56
C ASP A 142 -28.27 3.09 6.26
N PRO A 143 -29.40 2.82 6.92
CA PRO A 143 -30.14 3.86 7.62
C PRO A 143 -29.47 4.32 8.93
N ILE A 144 -28.42 3.63 9.40
CA ILE A 144 -27.71 3.98 10.65
C ILE A 144 -26.74 5.13 10.38
N HIS A 145 -25.98 5.05 9.28
CA HIS A 145 -25.06 6.10 8.86
C HIS A 145 -25.63 7.00 7.76
N GLY A 146 -26.94 6.88 7.48
CA GLY A 146 -27.57 7.65 6.40
C GLY A 146 -26.99 7.38 5.00
N GLY A 147 -26.26 6.28 4.81
CA GLY A 147 -25.54 5.92 3.58
C GLY A 147 -24.04 6.29 3.57
N ASP A 148 -23.56 7.09 4.51
CA ASP A 148 -22.18 7.58 4.57
C ASP A 148 -21.51 7.20 5.90
N TRP A 149 -20.74 6.12 5.87
CA TRP A 149 -20.00 5.64 7.04
C TRP A 149 -18.81 6.52 7.44
N THR A 150 -18.48 7.55 6.66
CA THR A 150 -17.43 8.53 7.00
C THR A 150 -17.96 9.66 7.89
N GLU A 151 -19.28 9.84 7.96
CA GLU A 151 -19.90 10.97 8.66
C GLU A 151 -19.56 10.95 10.17
N GLY A 152 -19.24 12.12 10.70
CA GLY A 152 -19.06 12.36 12.13
C GLY A 152 -17.66 12.05 12.68
N TRP A 153 -16.87 11.23 11.97
CA TRP A 153 -15.58 10.78 12.48
C TRP A 153 -14.40 10.99 11.55
N THR A 154 -14.56 11.46 10.31
CA THR A 154 -13.41 11.83 9.45
C THR A 154 -13.11 13.33 9.48
N TYR A 155 -11.92 13.72 9.01
CA TYR A 155 -11.51 15.12 8.87
C TYR A 155 -10.75 15.38 7.57
N TYR A 156 -11.25 16.31 6.75
CA TYR A 156 -10.75 16.51 5.39
C TYR A 156 -10.49 17.97 5.01
N ASN A 157 -10.48 18.92 5.96
CA ASN A 157 -10.13 20.31 5.64
C ASN A 157 -8.60 20.48 5.48
N TYR A 158 -8.20 21.12 4.38
CA TYR A 158 -6.85 21.18 3.86
C TYR A 158 -5.82 21.54 4.94
N ASP A 159 -5.80 22.75 5.47
CA ASP A 159 -4.71 23.29 6.30
C ASP A 159 -4.95 23.17 7.83
N GLY A 160 -5.99 22.46 8.26
CA GLY A 160 -6.35 22.42 9.66
C GLY A 160 -7.22 23.59 10.11
N ALA A 161 -7.58 24.54 9.23
CA ALA A 161 -8.31 25.74 9.65
C ALA A 161 -9.64 25.37 10.33
N ASP A 162 -9.99 26.11 11.37
CA ASP A 162 -11.22 25.94 12.16
C ASP A 162 -11.36 24.59 12.90
N ARG A 163 -10.28 23.79 13.02
CA ARG A 163 -10.29 22.58 13.86
C ARG A 163 -10.59 22.91 15.32
N THR A 164 -11.49 22.11 15.90
CA THR A 164 -11.93 22.23 17.30
C THR A 164 -11.80 20.94 18.10
N ASP A 165 -11.37 19.87 17.44
CA ASP A 165 -11.18 18.51 17.93
C ASP A 165 -9.75 18.26 18.45
N LEU A 166 -8.87 19.26 18.43
CA LEU A 166 -7.55 19.18 19.05
C LEU A 166 -7.61 19.35 20.58
N SER A 167 -6.85 18.54 21.30
CA SER A 167 -6.83 18.56 22.77
C SER A 167 -6.25 19.87 23.32
N ALA A 168 -7.05 20.57 24.13
CA ALA A 168 -6.61 21.71 24.95
C ALA A 168 -6.15 21.28 26.36
N ALA A 169 -6.03 19.98 26.61
CA ALA A 169 -5.62 19.45 27.91
C ALA A 169 -4.13 19.71 28.20
N PRO A 170 -3.67 19.55 29.45
CA PRO A 170 -2.26 19.74 29.79
C PRO A 170 -1.34 18.85 28.92
N PRO A 171 -0.22 19.39 28.42
CA PRO A 171 0.65 18.63 27.54
C PRO A 171 1.42 17.54 28.30
N ASP A 172 1.62 16.40 27.64
CA ASP A 172 2.57 15.36 28.04
C ASP A 172 3.25 14.78 26.79
N THR A 173 4.41 14.14 26.95
CA THR A 173 5.26 13.77 25.82
C THR A 173 5.69 12.31 25.90
N LEU A 174 5.41 11.58 24.83
CA LEU A 174 5.94 10.25 24.55
C LEU A 174 7.27 10.40 23.80
N ARG A 175 8.28 9.63 24.21
CA ARG A 175 9.61 9.65 23.61
C ARG A 175 10.34 8.33 23.78
N GLY A 176 11.13 7.92 22.79
CA GLY A 176 11.99 6.73 22.85
C GLY A 176 11.22 5.41 22.95
N SER A 177 11.84 4.41 23.58
CA SER A 177 11.33 3.03 23.62
C SER A 177 10.54 2.68 24.90
N TYR A 178 9.43 1.97 24.75
CA TYR A 178 8.55 1.48 25.81
C TYR A 178 8.59 -0.05 25.89
N TYR A 179 9.27 -0.57 26.91
CA TYR A 179 9.42 -2.02 27.19
C TYR A 179 8.33 -2.58 28.13
N THR A 180 7.43 -1.74 28.61
CA THR A 180 6.30 -2.12 29.46
C THR A 180 5.02 -1.46 28.94
N PRO A 181 3.85 -2.10 29.12
CA PRO A 181 2.59 -1.55 28.64
C PRO A 181 2.36 -0.11 29.08
N VAL A 182 1.88 0.72 28.15
CA VAL A 182 1.54 2.13 28.39
C VAL A 182 0.09 2.38 27.99
N THR A 183 -0.62 3.21 28.77
CA THR A 183 -1.99 3.64 28.48
C THR A 183 -2.03 5.16 28.44
N ILE A 184 -2.60 5.71 27.37
CA ILE A 184 -2.79 7.14 27.17
C ILE A 184 -4.27 7.45 26.91
N GLY A 185 -4.72 8.63 27.34
CA GLY A 185 -6.11 9.03 27.26
C GLY A 185 -6.31 10.51 26.93
N PRO A 186 -7.57 10.95 26.74
CA PRO A 186 -7.91 12.34 26.39
C PRO A 186 -7.70 13.34 27.55
N ASP A 187 -7.26 12.88 28.72
CA ASP A 187 -6.96 13.72 29.88
C ASP A 187 -5.74 14.64 29.67
N LYS A 188 -4.97 14.40 28.59
CA LYS A 188 -3.75 15.13 28.23
C LYS A 188 -3.70 15.43 26.73
N ALA A 189 -2.94 16.46 26.38
CA ALA A 189 -2.52 16.70 25.00
C ALA A 189 -1.19 15.97 24.78
N TRP A 190 -1.22 14.82 24.10
CA TRP A 190 -0.03 14.00 23.92
C TRP A 190 0.83 14.51 22.77
N TRP A 191 2.15 14.46 22.96
CA TRP A 191 3.13 14.82 21.95
C TRP A 191 4.09 13.66 21.66
N LEU A 192 4.34 13.35 20.39
CA LEU A 192 5.40 12.44 19.94
C LEU A 192 6.68 13.26 19.70
N ASP A 193 7.69 13.06 20.55
CA ASP A 193 9.01 13.67 20.40
C ASP A 193 9.93 12.65 19.73
N GLY A 194 10.00 12.73 18.40
CA GLY A 194 10.64 11.74 17.53
C GLY A 194 9.87 10.43 17.42
N LYS A 195 10.60 9.40 16.98
CA LYS A 195 10.08 8.04 16.85
C LYS A 195 9.89 7.42 18.24
N VAL A 196 8.65 7.06 18.55
CA VAL A 196 8.23 6.40 19.79
C VAL A 196 8.03 4.92 19.49
N LEU A 197 8.85 4.07 20.11
CA LEU A 197 8.88 2.63 19.81
C LEU A 197 8.19 1.84 20.93
N ILE A 198 7.17 1.08 20.60
CA ILE A 198 6.58 0.08 21.49
C ILE A 198 7.31 -1.23 21.22
N GLU A 199 8.07 -1.68 22.22
CA GLU A 199 9.02 -2.78 22.06
C GLU A 199 8.35 -4.17 22.20
N PRO A 200 8.94 -5.24 21.66
CA PRO A 200 8.37 -6.59 21.72
C PRO A 200 8.02 -7.02 23.15
N GLY A 201 6.83 -7.61 23.33
CA GLY A 201 6.30 -8.00 24.64
C GLY A 201 5.63 -6.87 25.44
N SER A 202 5.57 -5.66 24.87
CA SER A 202 4.86 -4.50 25.40
C SER A 202 3.58 -4.21 24.60
N SER A 203 2.83 -3.20 25.03
CA SER A 203 1.67 -2.70 24.29
C SER A 203 1.42 -1.21 24.56
N ILE A 204 0.73 -0.55 23.62
CA ILE A 204 0.13 0.76 23.85
C ILE A 204 -1.40 0.65 23.78
N THR A 205 -2.08 1.17 24.79
CA THR A 205 -3.53 1.35 24.79
C THR A 205 -3.85 2.83 24.65
N ILE A 206 -4.61 3.19 23.64
CA ILE A 206 -5.01 4.57 23.33
C ILE A 206 -6.53 4.63 23.51
N LEU A 207 -6.98 5.38 24.52
CA LEU A 207 -8.40 5.49 24.83
C LEU A 207 -9.13 6.38 23.80
N PRO A 208 -10.45 6.21 23.59
CA PRO A 208 -11.25 7.07 22.72
C PRO A 208 -11.03 8.57 22.96
N GLY A 209 -11.09 9.37 21.88
CA GLY A 209 -10.93 10.83 21.93
C GLY A 209 -9.51 11.32 22.21
N THR A 210 -8.52 10.41 22.29
CA THR A 210 -7.13 10.81 22.52
C THR A 210 -6.55 11.49 21.29
N VAL A 211 -5.96 12.67 21.49
CA VAL A 211 -5.23 13.41 20.46
C VAL A 211 -3.73 13.36 20.74
N ILE A 212 -2.97 12.96 19.72
CA ILE A 212 -1.52 12.78 19.73
C ILE A 212 -0.95 13.68 18.62
N ARG A 213 -0.08 14.62 18.98
CA ARG A 213 0.54 15.57 18.03
C ARG A 213 2.03 15.27 17.88
N GLY A 214 2.60 15.40 16.68
CA GLY A 214 4.06 15.35 16.53
C GLY A 214 4.71 16.62 17.07
N VAL A 215 5.86 16.53 17.75
CA VAL A 215 6.68 17.72 18.02
C VAL A 215 7.23 18.20 16.67
N PRO A 216 7.05 19.48 16.29
CA PRO A 216 7.52 19.98 15.00
C PRO A 216 9.00 19.69 14.77
N PHE A 217 9.33 19.24 13.55
CA PHE A 217 10.70 18.90 13.12
C PHE A 217 11.37 17.74 13.89
N SER A 218 10.59 16.95 14.65
CA SER A 218 11.14 15.81 15.40
C SER A 218 11.03 14.47 14.66
N VAL A 219 10.28 14.40 13.55
CA VAL A 219 9.81 13.14 12.95
C VAL A 219 8.93 12.35 13.93
N GLY A 220 7.83 12.97 14.37
CA GLY A 220 6.90 12.36 15.32
C GLY A 220 6.26 11.10 14.71
N THR A 221 6.69 9.92 15.12
CA THR A 221 6.19 8.64 14.58
C THR A 221 5.84 7.70 15.72
N LEU A 222 4.66 7.07 15.66
CA LEU A 222 4.34 5.96 16.56
C LEU A 222 4.70 4.63 15.88
N VAL A 223 5.56 3.84 16.50
CA VAL A 223 6.09 2.60 15.95
C VAL A 223 5.71 1.43 16.85
N ILE A 224 4.88 0.53 16.34
CA ILE A 224 4.51 -0.72 17.00
C ILE A 224 5.42 -1.80 16.43
N LYS A 225 6.49 -2.14 17.16
CA LYS A 225 7.44 -3.15 16.69
C LYS A 225 6.81 -4.53 16.79
N ARG A 226 7.25 -5.41 15.91
CA ARG A 226 6.88 -6.81 15.85
C ARG A 226 6.90 -7.51 17.20
N GLY A 227 5.78 -8.12 17.57
CA GLY A 227 5.58 -8.75 18.87
C GLY A 227 5.19 -7.78 20.00
N ALA A 228 5.05 -6.49 19.72
CA ALA A 228 4.27 -5.55 20.50
C ALA A 228 2.84 -5.45 19.96
N GLN A 229 1.95 -4.78 20.69
CA GLN A 229 0.56 -4.60 20.28
C GLN A 229 0.08 -3.15 20.47
N ILE A 230 -0.84 -2.73 19.62
CA ILE A 230 -1.61 -1.49 19.75
C ILE A 230 -3.07 -1.80 20.03
N PHE A 231 -3.67 -1.10 20.98
CA PHE A 231 -5.11 -1.14 21.26
C PHE A 231 -5.63 0.29 21.16
N ALA A 232 -5.94 0.71 19.94
CA ALA A 232 -6.46 2.03 19.61
C ALA A 232 -7.91 1.85 19.15
N GLU A 233 -8.84 1.86 20.10
CA GLU A 233 -10.26 1.58 19.86
C GLU A 233 -11.08 2.86 20.04
N GLY A 234 -10.96 3.79 19.10
CA GLY A 234 -11.80 4.99 19.05
C GLY A 234 -13.26 4.65 18.73
N THR A 235 -14.08 5.70 18.66
CA THR A 235 -15.48 5.60 18.22
C THR A 235 -15.77 6.67 17.18
N ALA A 236 -16.92 6.60 16.51
CA ALA A 236 -17.31 7.64 15.56
C ALA A 236 -17.43 9.02 16.24
N GLU A 237 -17.91 9.07 17.47
CA GLU A 237 -18.06 10.30 18.25
C GLU A 237 -16.76 10.77 18.92
N GLU A 238 -15.87 9.83 19.26
CA GLU A 238 -14.59 10.09 19.94
C GLU A 238 -13.45 9.37 19.20
N PRO A 239 -13.12 9.78 17.97
CA PRO A 239 -12.03 9.17 17.21
C PRO A 239 -10.69 9.45 17.88
N ILE A 240 -9.72 8.58 17.64
CA ILE A 240 -8.33 8.80 18.04
C ILE A 240 -7.64 9.55 16.90
N ILE A 241 -6.82 10.55 17.23
CA ILE A 241 -6.18 11.43 16.25
C ILE A 241 -4.67 11.42 16.45
N ILE A 242 -3.90 11.09 15.42
CA ILE A 242 -2.45 11.30 15.31
C ILE A 242 -2.21 12.35 14.22
N THR A 243 -1.64 13.52 14.57
CA THR A 243 -1.61 14.66 13.64
C THR A 243 -0.41 15.60 13.84
N SER A 244 -0.24 16.57 12.93
CA SER A 244 0.68 17.70 13.02
C SER A 244 0.72 18.44 14.37
N GLY A 245 1.93 18.85 14.74
CA GLY A 245 2.23 19.74 15.86
C GLY A 245 2.05 21.22 15.59
N PHE A 246 1.88 21.61 14.32
CA PHE A 246 1.63 23.00 13.95
C PHE A 246 0.19 23.41 14.26
N GLU A 247 -0.01 24.71 14.45
CA GLU A 247 -1.33 25.25 14.77
C GLU A 247 -2.28 25.14 13.56
N PRO A 248 -3.60 24.99 13.80
CA PRO A 248 -4.63 25.10 12.76
C PRO A 248 -4.38 26.24 11.77
N GLY A 249 -4.38 25.94 10.47
CA GLY A 249 -4.05 26.87 9.38
C GLY A 249 -2.57 26.88 8.97
N LEU A 250 -1.71 26.13 9.65
CA LEU A 250 -0.28 25.96 9.34
C LEU A 250 0.13 24.49 9.19
N MET A 251 -0.83 23.56 9.09
CA MET A 251 -0.53 22.13 8.97
C MET A 251 -0.26 21.77 7.51
N GLU A 252 0.83 21.04 7.27
CA GLU A 252 1.32 20.66 5.94
C GLU A 252 1.59 19.15 5.87
N ASN A 253 1.65 18.62 4.64
CA ASN A 253 2.03 17.22 4.41
C ASN A 253 3.47 17.01 4.93
N GLY A 254 3.74 15.87 5.57
CA GLY A 254 5.06 15.55 6.09
C GLY A 254 5.42 16.22 7.41
N ASP A 255 4.46 16.85 8.11
CA ASP A 255 4.70 17.45 9.43
C ASP A 255 5.08 16.40 10.50
N ILE A 256 4.66 15.15 10.31
CA ILE A 256 4.95 14.02 11.20
C ILE A 256 5.32 12.76 10.40
N GLY A 257 5.83 11.73 11.07
CA GLY A 257 6.18 10.46 10.42
C GLY A 257 5.06 9.41 10.43
N GLY A 258 3.91 9.66 11.07
CA GLY A 258 2.74 8.77 10.98
C GLY A 258 2.75 7.56 11.94
N LEU A 259 2.09 6.48 11.52
CA LEU A 259 1.94 5.22 12.27
C LEU A 259 2.61 4.06 11.50
N VAL A 260 3.52 3.35 12.17
CA VAL A 260 4.16 2.16 11.62
C VAL A 260 3.85 0.96 12.50
N VAL A 261 3.27 -0.09 11.92
CA VAL A 261 2.99 -1.36 12.60
C VAL A 261 3.75 -2.49 11.90
N THR A 262 4.64 -3.16 12.64
CA THR A 262 5.34 -4.33 12.12
C THR A 262 4.86 -5.63 12.77
N GLY A 263 4.80 -6.71 11.99
CA GLY A 263 4.29 -8.01 12.43
C GLY A 263 5.15 -9.19 11.95
N ARG A 264 4.74 -10.41 12.32
CA ARG A 264 5.41 -11.68 12.05
C ARG A 264 4.80 -12.48 10.89
N ALA A 265 3.88 -11.91 10.14
CA ALA A 265 3.32 -12.55 8.96
C ALA A 265 4.35 -12.63 7.83
N ILE A 266 4.11 -13.53 6.89
CA ILE A 266 5.04 -13.82 5.81
C ILE A 266 5.00 -12.68 4.77
N SER A 267 6.18 -12.29 4.31
CA SER A 267 6.46 -11.33 3.24
C SER A 267 7.53 -11.94 2.32
N ASN A 268 7.78 -11.34 1.15
CA ASN A 268 8.74 -11.88 0.18
C ASN A 268 10.00 -11.02 -0.02
N CYS A 269 10.24 -10.09 0.88
CA CYS A 269 11.39 -9.18 0.92
C CYS A 269 12.72 -9.88 1.23
N ALA A 270 12.71 -10.97 2.01
CA ALA A 270 13.88 -11.79 2.34
C ALA A 270 13.45 -13.21 2.77
N ASP A 271 14.38 -14.06 3.20
CA ASP A 271 14.06 -15.37 3.79
C ASP A 271 13.47 -15.20 5.20
N CYS A 272 12.15 -15.05 5.24
CA CYS A 272 11.41 -14.84 6.48
C CYS A 272 11.35 -16.06 7.42
N TRP A 273 11.71 -17.25 6.92
CA TRP A 273 11.78 -18.47 7.73
C TRP A 273 13.09 -18.56 8.54
N ALA A 274 14.08 -17.74 8.19
CA ALA A 274 15.30 -17.56 8.98
C ALA A 274 15.13 -16.57 10.14
N GLY A 275 13.99 -15.86 10.21
CA GLY A 275 13.67 -14.88 11.25
C GLY A 275 13.53 -13.45 10.70
N ASP A 276 13.83 -12.47 11.55
CA ASP A 276 13.72 -11.03 11.28
C ASP A 276 14.67 -10.63 10.16
N SER A 277 14.13 -10.34 8.99
CA SER A 277 14.97 -10.18 7.80
C SER A 277 14.63 -8.97 6.96
N CYS A 278 13.44 -8.39 7.11
CA CYS A 278 12.98 -7.27 6.30
C CYS A 278 12.95 -5.97 7.11
N LEU A 279 13.49 -4.91 6.53
CA LEU A 279 13.51 -3.57 7.11
C LEU A 279 12.40 -2.75 6.48
N VAL A 280 11.66 -2.02 7.32
CA VAL A 280 10.72 -1.01 6.85
C VAL A 280 11.48 0.28 6.54
N GLU A 281 11.04 0.99 5.52
CA GLU A 281 11.59 2.28 5.09
C GLU A 281 11.40 3.36 6.15
N GLY A 282 12.23 4.39 6.08
CA GLY A 282 12.28 5.50 7.03
C GLY A 282 13.06 5.21 8.33
N PHE A 283 13.69 4.03 8.49
CA PHE A 283 14.43 3.66 9.72
C PHE A 283 15.90 3.32 9.50
N ILE A 284 16.71 3.62 10.52
CA ILE A 284 18.14 3.30 10.54
C ILE A 284 18.33 1.93 11.22
N PRO A 285 18.70 0.87 10.47
CA PRO A 285 18.69 -0.51 11.00
C PRO A 285 19.54 -0.70 12.27
N GLN A 286 20.69 -0.04 12.35
CA GLN A 286 21.62 -0.21 13.47
C GLN A 286 21.20 0.53 14.75
N LEU A 287 20.21 1.42 14.67
CA LEU A 287 19.77 2.26 15.79
C LEU A 287 18.36 1.90 16.27
N GLU A 288 17.45 1.61 15.34
CA GLU A 288 16.03 1.52 15.63
C GLU A 288 15.51 0.07 15.54
N ASP A 289 16.17 -0.77 14.74
CA ASP A 289 15.91 -2.22 14.67
C ASP A 289 14.42 -2.53 14.38
N VAL A 290 13.84 -1.80 13.41
CA VAL A 290 12.44 -1.93 13.01
C VAL A 290 12.32 -2.95 11.89
N PHE A 291 12.34 -4.22 12.28
CA PHE A 291 12.18 -5.35 11.37
C PHE A 291 10.74 -5.84 11.32
N TYR A 292 10.38 -6.42 10.17
CA TYR A 292 9.14 -7.16 9.95
C TYR A 292 9.43 -8.51 9.31
N CYS A 293 8.35 -9.22 9.00
CA CYS A 293 8.32 -10.57 8.46
C CYS A 293 8.51 -11.67 9.52
N GLY A 294 8.07 -12.87 9.17
CA GLY A 294 8.21 -14.11 9.92
C GLY A 294 7.48 -15.25 9.21
N ASP A 295 7.18 -16.31 9.94
CA ASP A 295 6.47 -17.50 9.46
C ASP A 295 5.04 -17.60 10.01
N ASN A 296 4.49 -16.51 10.56
CA ASN A 296 3.25 -16.53 11.33
C ASN A 296 2.19 -15.58 10.76
N ASP A 297 1.45 -16.00 9.74
CA ASP A 297 0.31 -15.23 9.22
C ASP A 297 -0.79 -15.00 10.28
N CYS A 298 -0.86 -15.86 11.30
CA CYS A 298 -1.74 -15.73 12.47
C CYS A 298 -1.31 -14.65 13.48
N ASP A 299 -0.22 -13.91 13.23
CA ASP A 299 0.25 -12.87 14.14
C ASP A 299 -0.83 -11.81 14.41
N ASN A 300 -0.80 -11.25 15.62
CA ASN A 300 -1.78 -10.28 16.09
C ASN A 300 -1.08 -9.07 16.69
N SER A 301 -1.06 -7.97 15.95
CA SER A 301 -0.51 -6.67 16.35
C SER A 301 -1.51 -5.81 17.13
N GLY A 302 -2.71 -6.31 17.41
CA GLY A 302 -3.74 -5.68 18.25
C GLY A 302 -4.99 -5.25 17.47
N VAL A 303 -5.56 -4.10 17.87
CA VAL A 303 -6.81 -3.56 17.35
C VAL A 303 -6.65 -2.06 17.03
N ILE A 304 -7.09 -1.67 15.84
CA ILE A 304 -7.13 -0.27 15.38
C ILE A 304 -8.54 0.02 14.86
N LYS A 305 -9.26 0.92 15.52
CA LYS A 305 -10.62 1.34 15.17
C LYS A 305 -10.82 2.85 15.34
N TYR A 306 -11.46 3.49 14.36
CA TYR A 306 -11.74 4.93 14.36
C TYR A 306 -10.48 5.76 14.70
N LEU A 307 -9.43 5.51 13.92
CA LEU A 307 -8.13 6.16 14.08
C LEU A 307 -7.85 7.01 12.84
N ARG A 308 -7.52 8.28 13.07
CA ARG A 308 -7.03 9.20 12.04
C ARG A 308 -5.53 9.37 12.15
N VAL A 309 -4.84 9.28 11.02
CA VAL A 309 -3.44 9.69 10.89
C VAL A 309 -3.35 10.76 9.81
N GLU A 310 -2.93 11.95 10.21
CA GLU A 310 -3.07 13.16 9.43
C GLU A 310 -1.73 13.88 9.29
N TYR A 311 -1.50 14.52 8.13
CA TYR A 311 -0.35 15.41 7.88
C TYR A 311 1.01 14.72 8.06
N SER A 312 1.08 13.43 7.75
CA SER A 312 2.28 12.61 7.87
C SER A 312 3.04 12.52 6.55
N GLY A 313 4.09 11.69 6.48
CA GLY A 313 4.76 11.38 5.21
C GLY A 313 6.23 11.81 5.11
N GLU A 314 6.91 12.09 6.23
CA GLU A 314 8.19 12.80 6.22
C GLU A 314 9.31 12.04 5.49
N GLU A 315 9.93 12.69 4.49
CA GLU A 315 11.12 12.21 3.78
C GLU A 315 12.35 12.26 4.71
N ILE A 316 12.85 11.09 5.12
CA ILE A 316 13.99 11.00 6.02
C ILE A 316 15.30 11.18 5.25
N GLU A 317 15.38 10.56 4.06
CA GLU A 317 16.45 10.72 3.07
C GLU A 317 15.84 10.56 1.67
N PRO A 318 16.53 10.97 0.58
CA PRO A 318 15.98 10.82 -0.77
C PRO A 318 15.59 9.39 -1.15
N ASN A 319 14.31 9.17 -1.45
CA ASN A 319 13.69 7.85 -1.70
C ASN A 319 13.74 6.93 -0.46
N ASN A 320 13.56 7.51 0.72
CA ASN A 320 13.46 6.83 2.00
C ASN A 320 12.52 7.62 2.93
N GLU A 321 11.24 7.57 2.60
CA GLU A 321 10.15 8.29 3.23
C GLU A 321 9.42 7.42 4.27
N LEU A 322 8.66 8.06 5.15
CA LEU A 322 7.63 7.40 5.96
C LEU A 322 6.26 7.69 5.33
N ASN A 323 5.28 6.82 5.57
CA ASN A 323 3.90 6.96 5.05
C ASN A 323 2.90 7.34 6.15
N CYS A 324 1.63 7.61 5.84
CA CYS A 324 0.67 7.89 6.92
C CYS A 324 0.45 6.66 7.79
N ILE A 325 0.06 5.54 7.19
CA ILE A 325 -0.17 4.29 7.89
C ILE A 325 0.57 3.17 7.18
N VAL A 326 1.55 2.58 7.86
CA VAL A 326 2.33 1.44 7.36
C VAL A 326 1.93 0.17 8.08
N PHE A 327 1.60 -0.86 7.30
CA PHE A 327 1.45 -2.24 7.77
C PHE A 327 2.53 -3.13 7.14
N ALA A 328 3.58 -3.43 7.90
CA ALA A 328 4.68 -4.26 7.43
C ALA A 328 4.63 -5.66 8.07
N GLY A 329 4.36 -6.70 7.28
CA GLY A 329 4.29 -8.08 7.76
C GLY A 329 3.21 -8.30 8.83
N VAL A 330 2.14 -7.51 8.82
CA VAL A 330 1.07 -7.61 9.83
C VAL A 330 0.16 -8.80 9.52
N GLY A 331 -0.08 -9.62 10.54
CA GLY A 331 -0.90 -10.83 10.44
C GLY A 331 -2.39 -10.56 10.54
N TYR A 332 -3.19 -11.50 10.06
CA TYR A 332 -4.64 -11.40 10.05
C TYR A 332 -5.31 -11.55 11.42
N GLY A 333 -4.54 -11.93 12.44
CA GLY A 333 -5.00 -11.87 13.83
C GLY A 333 -5.23 -10.43 14.31
N THR A 334 -4.73 -9.44 13.56
CA THR A 334 -4.90 -8.01 13.83
C THR A 334 -6.25 -7.53 13.26
N GLU A 335 -7.01 -6.79 14.06
CA GLU A 335 -8.27 -6.19 13.64
C GLU A 335 -8.06 -4.72 13.27
N VAL A 336 -8.39 -4.34 12.04
CA VAL A 336 -8.29 -2.96 11.56
C VAL A 336 -9.60 -2.58 10.87
N ASP A 337 -10.25 -1.55 11.39
CA ASP A 337 -11.53 -1.05 10.88
C ASP A 337 -11.59 0.48 11.05
N TYR A 338 -12.31 1.19 10.18
CA TYR A 338 -12.45 2.65 10.24
C TYR A 338 -11.13 3.40 10.49
N ILE A 339 -10.22 3.35 9.51
CA ILE A 339 -8.98 4.15 9.55
C ILE A 339 -9.06 5.30 8.54
N GLU A 340 -8.49 6.44 8.94
CA GLU A 340 -8.32 7.61 8.09
C GLU A 340 -6.83 7.91 7.91
N ALA A 341 -6.44 8.14 6.65
CA ALA A 341 -5.14 8.68 6.28
C ALA A 341 -5.35 9.97 5.47
N PHE A 342 -4.87 11.09 6.00
CA PHE A 342 -5.13 12.41 5.42
C PHE A 342 -3.85 13.20 5.23
N ARG A 343 -3.68 13.85 4.07
CA ARG A 343 -2.57 14.79 3.81
C ARG A 343 -1.16 14.19 4.02
N GLY A 344 -0.94 12.95 3.58
CA GLY A 344 0.40 12.36 3.49
C GLY A 344 1.26 13.06 2.44
N SER A 345 2.55 13.30 2.70
CA SER A 345 3.50 13.73 1.65
C SER A 345 3.98 12.57 0.76
N ASP A 346 3.66 11.35 1.17
CA ASP A 346 3.89 10.10 0.46
C ASP A 346 2.59 9.27 0.50
N ASP A 347 2.65 7.95 0.45
CA ASP A 347 1.51 7.06 0.46
C ASP A 347 0.62 7.22 1.71
N LEU A 348 -0.69 7.23 1.47
CA LEU A 348 -1.65 7.37 2.56
C LEU A 348 -1.77 6.06 3.36
N VAL A 349 -1.85 4.91 2.70
CA VAL A 349 -1.80 3.61 3.38
C VAL A 349 -0.95 2.64 2.58
N GLU A 350 0.08 2.10 3.20
CA GLU A 350 1.01 1.20 2.53
C GLU A 350 1.19 -0.14 3.26
N TRP A 351 1.24 -1.21 2.48
CA TRP A 351 1.55 -2.56 2.95
C TRP A 351 2.91 -3.05 2.46
N PHE A 352 3.74 -3.51 3.39
CA PHE A 352 4.94 -4.29 3.10
C PHE A 352 4.73 -5.76 3.49
N GLY A 353 4.14 -6.54 2.59
CA GLY A 353 3.86 -7.95 2.82
C GLY A 353 2.86 -8.21 3.97
N GLY A 354 2.84 -9.45 4.47
CA GLY A 354 1.86 -9.87 5.46
C GLY A 354 0.47 -10.15 4.88
N CYS A 355 -0.54 -10.18 5.74
CA CYS A 355 -1.88 -10.65 5.39
C CYS A 355 -3.01 -9.97 6.18
N VAL A 356 -2.75 -8.83 6.83
CA VAL A 356 -3.78 -8.05 7.52
C VAL A 356 -4.90 -7.63 6.58
N TYR A 357 -6.13 -7.66 7.10
CA TYR A 357 -7.32 -7.22 6.41
C TYR A 357 -7.89 -5.96 7.05
N VAL A 358 -8.30 -5.00 6.24
CA VAL A 358 -8.85 -3.72 6.69
C VAL A 358 -10.26 -3.53 6.17
N LYS A 359 -11.21 -3.25 7.07
CA LYS A 359 -12.64 -3.27 6.73
C LYS A 359 -13.23 -1.94 6.25
N HIS A 360 -12.65 -0.81 6.64
CA HIS A 360 -13.00 0.52 6.12
C HIS A 360 -11.76 1.42 6.08
N ILE A 361 -11.54 2.10 4.95
CA ILE A 361 -10.43 3.03 4.74
C ILE A 361 -10.94 4.32 4.12
N PHE A 362 -10.66 5.45 4.77
CA PHE A 362 -10.81 6.77 4.17
C PHE A 362 -9.43 7.40 3.96
N ALA A 363 -9.03 7.57 2.70
CA ALA A 363 -7.72 8.11 2.33
C ALA A 363 -7.90 9.35 1.44
N ALA A 364 -7.42 10.52 1.86
CA ALA A 364 -7.59 11.74 1.08
C ALA A 364 -6.39 12.69 1.10
N GLY A 365 -6.16 13.34 -0.03
CA GLY A 365 -5.26 14.49 -0.15
C GLY A 365 -3.76 14.20 0.00
N GLY A 366 -3.34 12.96 -0.26
CA GLY A 366 -1.94 12.56 -0.30
C GLY A 366 -1.21 13.11 -1.52
N TRP A 367 0.12 13.22 -1.43
CA TRP A 367 0.98 13.64 -2.54
C TRP A 367 1.51 12.48 -3.39
N ASP A 368 1.49 11.22 -2.97
CA ASP A 368 1.84 10.09 -3.85
C ASP A 368 0.62 9.19 -4.13
N ASP A 369 0.61 7.94 -3.65
CA ASP A 369 -0.47 7.01 -3.91
C ASP A 369 -1.48 6.94 -2.74
N GLY A 370 -2.75 6.71 -3.09
CA GLY A 370 -3.80 6.58 -2.08
C GLY A 370 -3.68 5.29 -1.27
N ILE A 371 -3.36 4.19 -1.95
CA ILE A 371 -3.10 2.88 -1.39
C ILE A 371 -1.92 2.29 -2.17
N ASP A 372 -0.87 1.86 -1.48
CA ASP A 372 0.24 1.12 -2.08
C ASP A 372 0.36 -0.26 -1.41
N TRP A 373 0.71 -1.28 -2.18
CA TRP A 373 1.28 -2.48 -1.57
C TRP A 373 2.48 -3.02 -2.32
N GLN A 374 3.35 -3.65 -1.54
CA GLN A 374 4.49 -4.39 -2.01
C GLN A 374 4.86 -5.55 -1.10
N MET A 375 5.99 -6.18 -1.41
CA MET A 375 6.65 -7.22 -0.61
C MET A 375 5.77 -8.45 -0.30
N GLY A 376 4.83 -8.80 -1.17
CA GLY A 376 4.06 -10.04 -1.08
C GLY A 376 2.82 -9.96 -0.20
N TRP A 377 2.12 -8.82 -0.15
CA TRP A 377 0.92 -8.66 0.68
C TRP A 377 -0.25 -9.50 0.16
N ARG A 378 -0.85 -10.31 1.05
CA ARG A 378 -1.92 -11.27 0.72
C ARG A 378 -3.21 -11.02 1.52
N GLY A 379 -3.34 -9.82 2.08
CA GLY A 379 -4.50 -9.41 2.87
C GLY A 379 -5.69 -8.98 2.02
N GLY A 380 -6.45 -8.02 2.51
CA GLY A 380 -7.53 -7.45 1.73
C GLY A 380 -8.15 -6.22 2.33
N VAL A 381 -9.02 -5.59 1.54
CA VAL A 381 -9.76 -4.39 1.93
C VAL A 381 -11.20 -4.54 1.50
N GLN A 382 -12.13 -4.11 2.34
CA GLN A 382 -13.48 -3.80 1.91
C GLN A 382 -13.79 -2.33 2.25
N PHE A 383 -14.66 -1.67 1.48
CA PHE A 383 -15.08 -0.28 1.71
C PHE A 383 -13.92 0.73 1.85
N ALA A 384 -13.24 1.04 0.73
CA ALA A 384 -12.22 2.09 0.71
C ALA A 384 -12.66 3.29 -0.12
N ILE A 385 -12.48 4.49 0.40
CA ILE A 385 -12.58 5.73 -0.36
C ILE A 385 -11.18 6.31 -0.49
N VAL A 386 -10.75 6.55 -1.73
CA VAL A 386 -9.52 7.29 -2.03
C VAL A 386 -9.92 8.55 -2.79
N GLN A 387 -9.59 9.72 -2.23
CA GLN A 387 -9.78 11.01 -2.87
C GLN A 387 -8.44 11.73 -3.06
N GLN A 388 -7.98 11.79 -4.31
CA GLN A 388 -6.83 12.60 -4.67
C GLN A 388 -7.23 13.96 -5.24
N TRP A 389 -6.40 14.98 -5.01
CA TRP A 389 -6.60 16.29 -5.59
C TRP A 389 -5.77 16.49 -6.86
N ALA A 390 -6.03 17.59 -7.56
CA ALA A 390 -5.39 17.95 -8.82
C ALA A 390 -4.09 18.68 -8.53
N ASP A 391 -3.24 18.11 -7.68
CA ASP A 391 -1.88 18.58 -7.47
C ASP A 391 -0.89 17.78 -8.35
N GLU A 392 0.30 18.35 -8.52
CA GLU A 392 1.34 17.79 -9.39
C GLU A 392 1.99 16.54 -8.80
N SER A 393 1.83 16.32 -7.49
CA SER A 393 2.43 15.17 -6.81
C SER A 393 1.51 13.95 -6.88
N SER A 394 0.19 14.07 -6.64
CA SER A 394 -0.72 12.91 -6.57
C SER A 394 -0.60 12.02 -7.80
N GLU A 395 -0.18 10.77 -7.64
CA GLU A 395 0.02 9.85 -8.76
C GLU A 395 -1.21 8.95 -8.95
N ARG A 396 -1.45 7.97 -8.06
CA ARG A 396 -2.41 6.89 -8.28
C ARG A 396 -3.39 6.69 -7.15
N GLY A 397 -4.57 6.20 -7.51
CA GLY A 397 -5.51 5.71 -6.50
C GLY A 397 -4.99 4.46 -5.81
N ILE A 398 -4.37 3.57 -6.60
CA ILE A 398 -3.68 2.36 -6.16
C ILE A 398 -2.35 2.20 -6.92
N GLU A 399 -1.26 1.96 -6.22
CA GLU A 399 -0.05 1.31 -6.72
C GLU A 399 0.13 -0.08 -6.09
N ALA A 400 0.64 -1.01 -6.89
CA ALA A 400 0.55 -2.42 -6.56
C ALA A 400 1.71 -3.21 -7.13
N ASP A 401 2.59 -3.64 -6.24
CA ASP A 401 3.78 -4.40 -6.51
C ASP A 401 3.70 -5.79 -5.88
N ASN A 402 4.38 -6.74 -6.52
CA ASN A 402 4.77 -7.93 -5.79
C ASN A 402 6.07 -7.70 -5.01
N ASN A 403 7.14 -7.37 -5.72
CA ASN A 403 8.45 -7.13 -5.14
C ASN A 403 9.29 -6.34 -6.12
N GLU A 404 9.88 -5.23 -5.68
CA GLU A 404 10.64 -4.33 -6.56
C GLU A 404 11.97 -4.90 -7.08
N ASP A 405 12.61 -5.80 -6.33
CA ASP A 405 13.91 -6.39 -6.65
C ASP A 405 13.80 -7.72 -7.39
N GLY A 406 12.61 -8.32 -7.42
CA GLY A 406 12.36 -9.61 -8.07
C GLY A 406 10.88 -9.86 -8.33
N TYR A 407 10.42 -9.50 -9.52
CA TYR A 407 8.98 -9.47 -9.83
C TYR A 407 8.30 -10.85 -9.70
N ASP A 408 9.04 -11.93 -9.93
CA ASP A 408 8.55 -13.31 -9.83
C ASP A 408 8.82 -13.99 -8.47
N ARG A 409 9.19 -13.22 -7.43
CA ARG A 409 9.39 -13.79 -6.11
C ARG A 409 8.15 -14.54 -5.61
N PRO A 410 8.33 -15.73 -5.00
CA PRO A 410 7.24 -16.49 -4.38
C PRO A 410 6.59 -15.73 -3.23
N CYS A 411 5.46 -16.22 -2.71
CA CYS A 411 4.56 -15.43 -1.86
C CYS A 411 4.14 -14.12 -2.53
N ARG A 412 3.54 -14.23 -3.73
CA ARG A 412 3.19 -13.05 -4.50
C ARG A 412 2.15 -12.17 -3.80
N SER A 413 2.27 -10.86 -3.95
CA SER A 413 1.19 -9.93 -3.58
C SER A 413 -0.05 -10.35 -4.33
N ASN A 414 -1.14 -10.56 -3.60
CA ASN A 414 -2.40 -11.02 -4.16
C ASN A 414 -3.57 -10.70 -3.21
N PRO A 415 -3.82 -9.41 -2.95
CA PRO A 415 -4.89 -9.03 -2.06
C PRO A 415 -6.27 -9.24 -2.67
N ILE A 416 -7.28 -9.27 -1.82
CA ILE A 416 -8.69 -9.16 -2.24
C ILE A 416 -9.23 -7.80 -1.81
N LEU A 417 -9.66 -7.01 -2.78
CA LEU A 417 -10.24 -5.69 -2.59
C LEU A 417 -11.69 -5.70 -3.06
N ALA A 418 -12.61 -5.17 -2.26
CA ALA A 418 -14.01 -5.07 -2.60
C ALA A 418 -14.57 -3.70 -2.22
N ASN A 419 -15.51 -3.18 -3.01
CA ASN A 419 -16.25 -1.97 -2.68
C ASN A 419 -15.34 -0.75 -2.51
N LEU A 420 -14.48 -0.47 -3.50
CA LEU A 420 -13.63 0.72 -3.49
C LEU A 420 -14.30 1.87 -4.25
N THR A 421 -14.09 3.11 -3.81
CA THR A 421 -14.40 4.33 -4.55
C THR A 421 -13.12 5.15 -4.67
N LEU A 422 -12.48 5.09 -5.83
CA LEU A 422 -11.28 5.85 -6.15
C LEU A 422 -11.69 7.05 -7.00
N VAL A 423 -11.37 8.24 -6.54
CA VAL A 423 -11.70 9.48 -7.24
C VAL A 423 -10.53 10.45 -7.21
N ARG A 424 -10.37 11.15 -8.32
CA ARG A 424 -9.40 12.24 -8.44
C ARG A 424 -10.04 13.45 -9.08
N SER A 425 -9.67 14.66 -8.63
CA SER A 425 -9.99 15.85 -9.40
C SER A 425 -9.12 15.99 -10.63
N THR A 426 -9.72 16.39 -11.74
CA THR A 426 -9.05 16.43 -13.04
C THR A 426 -7.93 17.47 -13.07
N HIS A 427 -6.70 17.03 -13.29
CA HIS A 427 -5.57 17.91 -13.56
C HIS A 427 -5.14 17.81 -15.03
N ASP A 428 -5.09 18.95 -15.72
CA ASP A 428 -4.53 19.05 -17.08
C ASP A 428 -3.00 19.01 -17.01
N GLY A 429 -2.40 17.84 -16.84
CA GLY A 429 -0.93 17.72 -16.97
C GLY A 429 -0.24 16.54 -16.30
N ASN A 430 -0.82 15.96 -15.25
CA ASN A 430 -0.23 14.79 -14.57
C ASN A 430 -0.92 13.51 -15.05
N ALA A 431 -0.12 12.54 -15.48
CA ALA A 431 -0.55 11.33 -16.20
C ALA A 431 -0.68 10.10 -15.27
N GLY A 432 -1.10 10.32 -14.03
CA GLY A 432 -1.32 9.27 -13.05
C GLY A 432 -2.37 8.24 -13.48
N SER A 433 -2.41 7.11 -12.79
CA SER A 433 -3.36 6.01 -13.07
C SER A 433 -4.31 5.78 -11.90
N GLY A 434 -5.57 5.47 -12.16
CA GLY A 434 -6.49 5.09 -11.08
C GLY A 434 -5.99 3.87 -10.31
N ILE A 435 -5.64 2.80 -11.04
CA ILE A 435 -5.04 1.59 -10.49
C ILE A 435 -3.81 1.24 -11.34
N LYS A 436 -2.66 1.01 -10.70
CA LYS A 436 -1.42 0.56 -11.34
C LYS A 436 -1.02 -0.80 -10.77
N LEU A 437 -1.09 -1.86 -11.57
CA LEU A 437 -0.60 -3.20 -11.21
C LEU A 437 0.74 -3.44 -11.89
N ARG A 438 1.82 -3.64 -11.15
CA ARG A 438 3.16 -3.77 -11.72
C ARG A 438 4.02 -4.77 -10.93
N ARG A 439 5.24 -4.99 -11.41
CA ARG A 439 6.33 -5.73 -10.74
C ARG A 439 5.91 -7.10 -10.22
N GLY A 440 5.03 -7.78 -10.95
CA GLY A 440 4.54 -9.12 -10.65
C GLY A 440 3.42 -9.19 -9.61
N THR A 441 2.71 -8.12 -9.28
CA THR A 441 1.53 -8.29 -8.41
C THR A 441 0.46 -9.15 -9.07
N ASP A 442 -0.30 -9.89 -8.27
CA ASP A 442 -1.67 -10.31 -8.58
C ASP A 442 -2.64 -9.43 -7.78
N ALA A 443 -3.93 -9.39 -8.14
CA ALA A 443 -4.97 -8.73 -7.34
C ALA A 443 -6.36 -9.28 -7.68
N GLN A 444 -7.28 -9.20 -6.72
CA GLN A 444 -8.70 -9.43 -6.98
C GLN A 444 -9.50 -8.19 -6.58
N ILE A 445 -10.18 -7.53 -7.52
CA ILE A 445 -10.89 -6.27 -7.28
C ILE A 445 -12.36 -6.38 -7.71
N TYR A 446 -13.27 -6.17 -6.76
CA TYR A 446 -14.70 -6.40 -6.91
C TYR A 446 -15.53 -5.15 -6.57
N ASN A 447 -16.63 -4.91 -7.31
CA ASN A 447 -17.63 -3.88 -6.98
C ASN A 447 -17.08 -2.48 -6.73
N SER A 448 -16.09 -2.03 -7.52
CA SER A 448 -15.39 -0.77 -7.29
C SER A 448 -15.73 0.31 -8.32
N ILE A 449 -15.46 1.56 -7.96
CA ILE A 449 -15.62 2.76 -8.80
C ILE A 449 -14.24 3.42 -8.91
N VAL A 450 -13.85 3.82 -10.12
CA VAL A 450 -12.59 4.54 -10.39
C VAL A 450 -12.91 5.71 -11.32
N MET A 451 -12.62 6.96 -10.93
CA MET A 451 -12.98 8.14 -11.72
C MET A 451 -11.94 9.25 -11.61
N GLY A 452 -11.81 10.05 -12.67
CA GLY A 452 -11.10 11.34 -12.62
C GLY A 452 -9.60 11.31 -12.98
N TRP A 453 -9.00 10.13 -13.20
CA TRP A 453 -7.65 10.02 -13.78
C TRP A 453 -7.70 10.17 -15.29
N SER A 454 -6.95 11.15 -15.81
CA SER A 454 -6.93 11.55 -17.21
C SER A 454 -6.04 10.70 -18.12
N SER A 455 -5.09 9.94 -17.55
CA SER A 455 -4.25 9.02 -18.34
C SER A 455 -4.86 7.63 -18.44
N LYS A 456 -5.02 6.93 -17.30
CA LYS A 456 -5.50 5.55 -17.28
C LYS A 456 -6.36 5.30 -16.05
N GLY A 457 -7.49 4.62 -16.22
CA GLY A 457 -8.25 4.08 -15.09
C GLY A 457 -7.58 2.84 -14.49
N LEU A 458 -6.97 2.02 -15.34
CA LEU A 458 -6.19 0.85 -15.00
C LEU A 458 -4.95 0.77 -15.89
N ASP A 459 -3.80 0.53 -15.27
CA ASP A 459 -2.52 0.35 -15.93
C ASP A 459 -1.83 -0.91 -15.41
N ILE A 460 -1.44 -1.82 -16.29
CA ILE A 460 -0.80 -3.08 -15.90
C ILE A 460 0.57 -3.19 -16.55
N ASP A 461 1.62 -3.13 -15.76
CA ASP A 461 3.00 -3.11 -16.24
C ASP A 461 3.77 -4.38 -15.95
N ASN A 462 4.82 -4.58 -16.74
CA ASN A 462 5.82 -5.65 -16.65
C ASN A 462 5.30 -7.03 -17.07
N ASP A 463 6.13 -7.76 -17.82
CA ASP A 463 5.82 -9.11 -18.32
C ASP A 463 5.45 -10.07 -17.18
N ALA A 464 6.09 -9.96 -16.01
CA ALA A 464 5.79 -10.79 -14.84
C ALA A 464 4.35 -10.61 -14.33
N THR A 465 3.79 -9.40 -14.44
CA THR A 465 2.39 -9.10 -14.10
C THR A 465 1.48 -9.52 -15.25
N CYS A 466 1.84 -9.15 -16.49
CA CYS A 466 1.05 -9.38 -17.70
C CYS A 466 0.91 -10.87 -18.07
N ALA A 467 1.96 -11.67 -17.89
CA ALA A 467 2.03 -13.07 -18.36
C ALA A 467 1.02 -13.99 -17.68
N ARG A 468 0.47 -13.57 -16.53
CA ARG A 468 -0.51 -14.36 -15.77
C ARG A 468 -1.94 -14.13 -16.25
N GLY A 469 -2.19 -12.99 -16.92
CA GLY A 469 -3.47 -12.60 -17.51
C GLY A 469 -4.63 -12.53 -16.51
N PHE A 470 -5.78 -12.02 -16.97
CA PHE A 470 -7.08 -12.25 -16.34
C PHE A 470 -7.56 -13.65 -16.68
N ASN A 471 -6.90 -14.65 -16.12
CA ASN A 471 -7.29 -16.04 -16.29
C ASN A 471 -7.75 -16.54 -14.90
N PRO A 472 -8.63 -17.53 -14.76
CA PRO A 472 -8.94 -18.16 -13.47
C PRO A 472 -8.37 -19.59 -13.33
N GLN A 473 -7.35 -19.99 -14.11
CA GLN A 473 -6.68 -21.31 -14.09
C GLN A 473 -5.13 -21.32 -13.98
N GLY A 474 -4.49 -20.26 -13.47
CA GLY A 474 -3.03 -20.10 -13.33
C GLY A 474 -2.42 -20.83 -12.13
N PRO A 475 -1.16 -21.32 -12.21
CA PRO A 475 -0.58 -22.14 -11.16
C PRO A 475 -0.21 -21.30 -9.92
N ALA A 476 -0.71 -21.67 -8.74
CA ALA A 476 -0.33 -21.05 -7.46
C ALA A 476 1.19 -21.13 -7.24
N ILE A 477 1.78 -20.07 -6.68
CA ILE A 477 3.17 -20.11 -6.19
C ILE A 477 3.11 -20.25 -4.68
N ASN A 478 3.60 -21.38 -4.19
CA ASN A 478 3.58 -21.73 -2.77
C ASN A 478 4.55 -20.84 -1.99
N CYS A 479 4.16 -20.39 -0.81
CA CYS A 479 5.04 -19.68 0.10
C CYS A 479 6.20 -20.53 0.64
N GLN A 480 6.04 -21.84 0.79
CA GLN A 480 7.11 -22.75 1.20
C GLN A 480 8.25 -22.85 0.19
N ASP A 481 8.02 -22.54 -1.09
CA ASP A 481 9.08 -22.49 -2.10
C ASP A 481 10.03 -21.28 -1.87
N ALA A 482 9.64 -20.33 -1.01
CA ALA A 482 10.50 -19.25 -0.55
C ALA A 482 11.53 -19.70 0.52
N SER A 483 11.55 -20.97 0.92
CA SER A 483 12.70 -21.51 1.68
C SER A 483 13.91 -21.85 0.79
N ASN A 484 13.75 -21.77 -0.54
CA ASN A 484 14.79 -22.03 -1.54
C ASN A 484 15.09 -20.81 -2.43
N VAL A 485 14.83 -19.57 -1.96
CA VAL A 485 15.01 -18.35 -2.78
C VAL A 485 16.46 -18.05 -3.21
N ASP A 486 17.43 -18.83 -2.76
CA ASP A 486 18.81 -18.72 -3.24
C ASP A 486 18.97 -19.08 -4.74
N GLU A 487 18.01 -19.76 -5.38
CA GLU A 487 18.17 -20.25 -6.78
C GLU A 487 17.10 -19.86 -7.80
N ILE A 488 16.03 -19.12 -7.45
CA ILE A 488 14.98 -18.73 -8.41
C ILE A 488 15.06 -17.23 -8.75
N VAL A 489 15.89 -16.95 -9.76
CA VAL A 489 15.88 -15.75 -10.63
C VAL A 489 15.93 -14.40 -9.91
N ALA A 490 17.01 -14.17 -9.15
CA ALA A 490 17.51 -12.82 -8.96
C ALA A 490 18.11 -12.32 -10.27
N SER A 491 17.37 -11.52 -11.05
CA SER A 491 18.03 -10.44 -11.79
C SER A 491 18.37 -9.32 -10.80
N SER A 492 19.21 -9.63 -9.81
CA SER A 492 19.71 -8.65 -8.86
C SER A 492 20.65 -7.74 -9.62
N GLN A 493 20.16 -6.58 -10.04
CA GLN A 493 21.04 -5.57 -10.58
C GLN A 493 22.03 -5.18 -9.47
N LEU A 494 23.33 -5.19 -9.77
CA LEU A 494 24.37 -4.62 -8.93
C LEU A 494 23.93 -3.20 -8.50
N LYS A 495 23.66 -2.91 -7.22
CA LYS A 495 23.38 -1.56 -6.70
C LYS A 495 24.66 -0.98 -6.06
N VAL A 496 24.84 0.34 -6.12
CA VAL A 496 26.01 1.03 -5.56
C VAL A 496 25.59 2.35 -4.92
N ASP A 497 25.69 2.42 -3.59
CA ASP A 497 25.40 3.60 -2.81
C ASP A 497 26.67 4.40 -2.56
N THR A 498 26.57 5.72 -2.61
CA THR A 498 27.73 6.60 -2.45
C THR A 498 27.48 7.68 -1.41
N PHE A 499 28.33 7.75 -0.39
CA PHE A 499 28.18 8.73 0.70
C PHE A 499 29.54 9.29 1.17
N PRO A 500 29.66 10.58 1.52
CA PRO A 500 28.68 11.65 1.34
C PRO A 500 28.64 12.16 -0.12
N SER A 501 27.47 12.64 -0.54
CA SER A 501 27.30 13.41 -1.78
C SER A 501 26.57 14.71 -1.43
N PRO A 502 27.18 15.90 -1.60
CA PRO A 502 28.50 16.17 -2.19
C PRO A 502 29.71 15.76 -1.34
N ILE A 503 30.79 15.36 -2.01
CA ILE A 503 32.07 14.94 -1.43
C ILE A 503 32.88 16.16 -1.00
N THR A 504 33.31 16.21 0.27
CA THR A 504 34.28 17.22 0.76
C THR A 504 35.70 16.67 0.86
N ASN A 505 35.88 15.48 1.44
CA ASN A 505 37.20 14.86 1.66
C ASN A 505 37.31 13.44 1.12
N ASN A 506 36.27 12.64 1.29
CA ASN A 506 36.21 11.26 0.84
C ASN A 506 34.77 10.87 0.50
N ALA A 507 34.62 9.79 -0.27
CA ALA A 507 33.37 9.12 -0.56
C ALA A 507 33.52 7.63 -0.29
N SER A 508 32.55 7.02 0.34
CA SER A 508 32.43 5.58 0.51
C SER A 508 31.43 5.04 -0.50
N PHE A 509 31.76 3.90 -1.10
CA PHE A 509 30.94 3.17 -2.04
C PHE A 509 30.50 1.87 -1.36
N ALA A 510 29.22 1.74 -1.07
CA ALA A 510 28.64 0.51 -0.53
C ALA A 510 27.97 -0.27 -1.66
N PHE A 511 28.21 -1.58 -1.71
CA PHE A 511 27.59 -2.46 -2.71
C PHE A 511 27.56 -3.90 -2.19
N SER A 512 26.57 -4.66 -2.62
CA SER A 512 26.40 -6.07 -2.25
C SER A 512 26.71 -7.00 -3.41
N LEU A 513 27.42 -8.09 -3.14
CA LEU A 513 27.67 -9.16 -4.11
C LEU A 513 26.91 -10.41 -3.70
N GLN A 514 26.04 -10.91 -4.58
CA GLN A 514 25.27 -12.14 -4.33
C GLN A 514 26.16 -13.40 -4.34
N LYS A 515 27.25 -13.38 -5.10
CA LYS A 515 28.22 -14.48 -5.19
C LYS A 515 29.62 -13.95 -5.34
N ALA A 516 30.59 -14.79 -4.97
CA ALA A 516 31.99 -14.44 -5.16
C ALA A 516 32.28 -14.14 -6.64
N SER A 517 32.72 -12.91 -6.93
CA SER A 517 32.85 -12.36 -8.28
C SER A 517 34.08 -11.48 -8.40
N HIS A 518 34.65 -11.41 -9.59
CA HIS A 518 35.70 -10.44 -9.89
C HIS A 518 35.08 -9.05 -10.00
N THR A 519 35.50 -8.14 -9.13
CA THR A 519 34.88 -6.84 -8.92
C THR A 519 35.92 -5.74 -9.15
N ALA A 520 35.58 -4.78 -10.02
CA ALA A 520 36.41 -3.62 -10.31
C ALA A 520 35.63 -2.32 -10.10
N LEU A 521 36.12 -1.43 -9.23
CA LEU A 521 35.58 -0.08 -9.01
C LEU A 521 36.63 0.94 -9.43
N SER A 522 36.27 1.82 -10.36
CA SER A 522 37.16 2.86 -10.88
C SER A 522 36.48 4.22 -10.90
N ILE A 523 37.29 5.27 -10.73
CA ILE A 523 36.84 6.67 -10.77
C ILE A 523 37.41 7.34 -12.01
N PHE A 524 36.60 8.19 -12.65
CA PHE A 524 36.87 8.88 -13.90
C PHE A 524 36.64 10.39 -13.74
N ASP A 525 37.43 11.18 -14.48
CA ASP A 525 37.18 12.61 -14.66
C ASP A 525 36.11 12.85 -15.76
N PRO A 526 35.60 14.10 -15.92
CA PRO A 526 34.59 14.40 -16.95
C PRO A 526 35.04 14.19 -18.40
N ALA A 527 36.35 14.04 -18.66
CA ALA A 527 36.87 13.69 -19.97
C ALA A 527 36.90 12.17 -20.20
N GLY A 528 36.39 11.37 -19.24
CA GLY A 528 36.36 9.91 -19.31
C GLY A 528 37.70 9.25 -19.00
N ARG A 529 38.69 10.00 -18.50
CA ARG A 529 39.99 9.42 -18.13
C ARG A 529 39.89 8.85 -16.72
N GLN A 530 40.30 7.60 -16.56
CA GLN A 530 40.38 6.95 -15.25
C GLN A 530 41.43 7.65 -14.37
N ILE A 531 41.02 8.12 -13.20
CA ILE A 531 41.87 8.81 -12.22
C ILE A 531 42.16 7.97 -10.97
N ALA A 532 41.36 6.94 -10.70
CA ALA A 532 41.61 5.97 -9.63
C ALA A 532 41.06 4.58 -9.96
N SER A 533 41.71 3.54 -9.45
CA SER A 533 41.18 2.19 -9.33
C SER A 533 41.14 1.86 -7.85
N LEU A 534 39.96 1.63 -7.30
CA LEU A 534 39.74 1.45 -5.86
C LEU A 534 39.77 -0.02 -5.46
N ILE A 535 39.20 -0.88 -6.31
CA ILE A 535 39.28 -2.34 -6.21
C ILE A 535 39.42 -2.92 -7.62
N ASN A 536 40.11 -4.06 -7.73
CA ASN A 536 40.19 -4.86 -8.94
C ASN A 536 40.61 -6.30 -8.57
N GLU A 537 39.72 -6.99 -7.86
CA GLU A 537 40.01 -8.31 -7.30
C GLU A 537 38.74 -9.16 -7.15
N SER A 538 38.91 -10.44 -6.85
CA SER A 538 37.78 -11.32 -6.55
C SER A 538 37.33 -11.11 -5.11
N LEU A 539 36.10 -10.66 -4.93
CA LEU A 539 35.47 -10.47 -3.64
C LEU A 539 34.51 -11.62 -3.36
N ASN A 540 34.32 -11.96 -2.09
CA ASN A 540 33.33 -12.95 -1.65
C ASN A 540 31.91 -12.38 -1.77
N ALA A 541 30.90 -13.26 -1.67
CA ALA A 541 29.52 -12.83 -1.48
C ALA A 541 29.37 -12.01 -0.17
N GLY A 542 28.40 -11.09 -0.14
CA GLY A 542 28.10 -10.22 0.99
C GLY A 542 28.29 -8.73 0.68
N GLN A 543 28.12 -7.91 1.72
CA GLN A 543 28.24 -6.46 1.66
C GLN A 543 29.70 -6.02 1.63
N HIS A 544 30.01 -5.05 0.77
CA HIS A 544 31.34 -4.46 0.64
C HIS A 544 31.24 -2.95 0.73
N SER A 545 32.27 -2.33 1.33
CA SER A 545 32.39 -0.88 1.40
C SER A 545 33.82 -0.47 1.07
N VAL A 546 33.96 0.50 0.17
CA VAL A 546 35.26 0.98 -0.33
C VAL A 546 35.29 2.49 -0.25
N THR A 547 36.30 3.06 0.39
CA THR A 547 36.45 4.51 0.51
C THR A 547 37.44 5.07 -0.51
N TRP A 548 36.99 6.05 -1.29
CA TRP A 548 37.82 6.92 -2.11
C TRP A 548 38.15 8.21 -1.37
N ASN A 549 39.44 8.47 -1.15
CA ASN A 549 39.90 9.76 -0.66
C ASN A 549 40.14 10.71 -1.84
N LEU A 550 39.49 11.87 -1.82
CA LEU A 550 39.63 12.88 -2.86
C LEU A 550 41.07 13.44 -2.82
N PRO A 551 41.85 13.36 -3.92
CA PRO A 551 43.22 13.86 -3.91
C PRO A 551 43.29 15.35 -3.60
N ARG A 552 44.26 15.79 -2.79
CA ARG A 552 44.41 17.22 -2.40
C ARG A 552 44.55 18.21 -3.57
N HIS A 553 44.90 17.73 -4.76
CA HIS A 553 45.02 18.53 -5.99
C HIS A 553 43.85 18.33 -6.97
N ALA A 554 42.86 17.50 -6.64
CA ALA A 554 41.67 17.30 -7.46
C ALA A 554 40.81 18.57 -7.46
N ALA A 555 40.29 18.96 -8.62
CA ALA A 555 39.43 20.12 -8.75
C ALA A 555 38.07 19.85 -8.09
N ALA A 556 37.43 20.89 -7.56
CA ALA A 556 35.99 20.83 -7.30
C ALA A 556 35.26 20.64 -8.63
N GLY A 557 34.23 19.81 -8.66
CA GLY A 557 33.53 19.46 -9.89
C GLY A 557 33.00 18.04 -9.90
N THR A 558 32.55 17.63 -11.07
CA THR A 558 31.92 16.32 -11.29
C THR A 558 32.97 15.23 -11.52
N TYR A 559 32.74 14.06 -10.96
CA TYR A 559 33.47 12.83 -11.23
C TYR A 559 32.47 11.71 -11.51
N PHE A 560 32.94 10.63 -12.11
CA PHE A 560 32.11 9.45 -12.40
C PHE A 560 32.76 8.21 -11.80
N TYR A 561 31.96 7.25 -11.37
CA TYR A 561 32.44 5.93 -11.00
C TYR A 561 31.91 4.87 -11.97
N SER A 562 32.63 3.76 -12.07
CA SER A 562 32.16 2.52 -12.70
C SER A 562 32.51 1.34 -11.80
N LEU A 563 31.49 0.61 -11.34
CA LEU A 563 31.62 -0.67 -10.65
C LEU A 563 31.22 -1.77 -11.63
N THR A 564 32.10 -2.74 -11.86
CA THR A 564 31.80 -3.94 -12.66
C THR A 564 31.97 -5.16 -11.79
N SER A 565 30.96 -6.02 -11.70
CA SER A 565 31.04 -7.31 -11.01
C SER A 565 30.04 -8.31 -11.58
N GLY A 566 30.40 -9.59 -11.61
CA GLY A 566 29.48 -10.65 -12.02
C GLY A 566 28.98 -10.58 -13.48
N GLY A 567 29.60 -9.75 -14.33
CA GLY A 567 29.16 -9.49 -15.70
C GLY A 567 28.25 -8.26 -15.86
N GLU A 568 27.93 -7.58 -14.76
CA GLU A 568 27.15 -6.33 -14.75
C GLU A 568 28.06 -5.13 -14.48
N THR A 569 27.66 -3.97 -15.00
CA THR A 569 28.34 -2.69 -14.77
C THR A 569 27.34 -1.63 -14.31
N LYS A 570 27.62 -0.98 -13.19
CA LYS A 570 26.95 0.24 -12.75
C LYS A 570 27.86 1.44 -12.82
N THR A 571 27.30 2.56 -13.22
CA THR A 571 27.97 3.84 -13.28
C THR A 571 27.15 4.89 -12.56
N GLY A 572 27.81 5.80 -11.87
CA GLY A 572 27.13 6.92 -11.23
C GLY A 572 27.99 8.17 -11.18
N ARG A 573 27.37 9.27 -10.75
CA ARG A 573 27.95 10.60 -10.72
C ARG A 573 28.28 11.00 -9.29
N LEU A 574 29.42 11.66 -9.12
CA LEU A 574 29.88 12.22 -7.85
C LEU A 574 30.09 13.72 -8.01
N ILE A 575 29.75 14.49 -6.99
CA ILE A 575 29.99 15.94 -6.96
C ILE A 575 30.99 16.21 -5.84
N ALA A 576 32.16 16.74 -6.17
CA ALA A 576 33.14 17.17 -5.20
C ALA A 576 33.07 18.69 -5.00
N VAL A 577 32.92 19.12 -3.75
CA VAL A 577 32.94 20.53 -3.33
C VAL A 577 34.14 20.77 -2.41
N ARG A 578 34.67 21.98 -2.40
CA ARG A 578 35.79 22.38 -1.53
C ARG A 578 35.38 23.44 -0.55
#